data_AF-A0A1B9AR31-F1
#
_entry.id   AF-A0A1B9AR31-F1
#
_cell.length_a   1.000
_cell.length_b   1.000
_cell.length_c   1.000
_cell.angle_alpha   90.00
_cell.angle_beta   90.00
_cell.angle_gamma   90.00
#
_symmetry.space_group_name_H-M   'P 1'
#
loop_
_entity.id
_entity.type
_entity.pdbx_description
1 polymer ?
#
loop_
_entity_poly.entity_id
_entity_poly.type
_entity_poly.pdbx_seq_one_letter_code
_entity_poly.pdbx_strand_id
1 'polypeptide(L)'
;MKRREAREKALQALFQIDVGKVERELAIEHVVEESEADPYLVQLVNGTTDQLEKIDSLIISNLENWKLDRLSNIDRNILRITTYELLFNEEVPQNAAINEAIELAKLFGDDQSPKFINAVLSKIKESL
;
A
#
# COMPACT_ATOMS: atom_id res chain seq x y z
N MET A 1 -0.22 -17.75 3.40
CA MET A 1 0.71 -16.68 3.85
C MET A 1 0.17 -16.01 5.11
N LYS A 2 0.99 -15.36 5.95
CA LYS A 2 0.44 -14.45 6.99
C LYS A 2 0.07 -13.11 6.36
N ARG A 3 -0.93 -12.38 6.90
CA ARG A 3 -1.35 -11.07 6.35
C ARG A 3 -0.20 -10.06 6.23
N ARG A 4 0.74 -10.04 7.19
CA ARG A 4 1.93 -9.17 7.13
C ARG A 4 2.79 -9.48 5.91
N GLU A 5 3.16 -10.74 5.75
CA GLU A 5 3.96 -11.22 4.62
C GLU A 5 3.27 -10.93 3.28
N ALA A 6 1.95 -11.11 3.20
CA ALA A 6 1.17 -10.75 2.01
C ALA A 6 1.23 -9.25 1.69
N ARG A 7 1.25 -8.36 2.69
CA ARG A 7 1.44 -6.93 2.47
C ARG A 7 2.85 -6.59 2.00
N GLU A 8 3.87 -7.26 2.54
CA GLU A 8 5.26 -7.09 2.09
C GLU A 8 5.41 -7.49 0.61
N LYS A 9 4.84 -8.65 0.22
CA LYS A 9 4.81 -9.09 -1.17
C LYS A 9 3.97 -8.17 -2.06
N ALA A 10 2.84 -7.67 -1.56
CA ALA A 10 2.00 -6.70 -2.29
C ALA A 10 2.76 -5.39 -2.55
N LEU A 11 3.52 -4.90 -1.57
CA LEU A 11 4.38 -3.73 -1.73
C LEU A 11 5.43 -3.95 -2.82
N GLN A 12 6.06 -5.12 -2.85
CA GLN A 12 7.04 -5.48 -3.89
C GLN A 12 6.40 -5.55 -5.29
N ALA A 13 5.22 -6.17 -5.42
CA ALA A 13 4.50 -6.25 -6.69
C ALA A 13 4.05 -4.86 -7.16
N LEU A 14 3.47 -4.05 -6.28
CA LEU A 14 3.02 -2.70 -6.62
C LEU A 14 4.18 -1.76 -6.95
N PHE A 15 5.34 -1.93 -6.32
CA PHE A 15 6.54 -1.20 -6.73
C PHE A 15 6.96 -1.56 -8.16
N GLN A 16 6.92 -2.85 -8.53
CA GLN A 16 7.22 -3.30 -9.89
C GLN A 16 6.23 -2.73 -10.92
N ILE A 17 4.94 -2.67 -10.58
CA ILE A 17 3.90 -2.08 -11.44
C ILE A 17 4.12 -0.56 -11.58
N ASP A 18 4.27 0.14 -10.45
CA ASP A 18 4.35 1.60 -10.40
C ASP A 18 5.63 2.14 -11.04
N VAL A 19 6.78 1.53 -10.73
CA VAL A 19 8.11 1.99 -11.17
C VAL A 19 8.58 1.22 -12.40
N GLY A 20 8.53 -0.11 -12.34
CA GLY A 20 9.02 -0.99 -13.39
C GLY A 20 8.06 -1.12 -14.59
N LYS A 21 6.82 -0.62 -14.46
CA LYS A 21 5.75 -0.78 -15.46
C LYS A 21 5.53 -2.25 -15.83
N VAL A 22 5.78 -3.14 -14.87
CA VAL A 22 5.54 -4.58 -15.01
C VAL A 22 4.04 -4.80 -15.05
N GLU A 23 3.63 -5.70 -15.94
CA GLU A 23 2.24 -6.14 -16.05
C GLU A 23 1.80 -6.76 -14.72
N ARG A 24 0.55 -6.53 -14.32
CA ARG A 24 0.05 -6.82 -12.97
C ARG A 24 0.18 -8.29 -12.61
N GLU A 25 -0.25 -9.19 -13.49
CA GLU A 25 -0.21 -10.63 -13.29
C GLU A 25 1.24 -11.09 -13.10
N LEU A 26 2.14 -10.60 -13.96
CA LEU A 26 3.57 -10.92 -13.88
C LEU A 26 4.22 -10.38 -12.59
N ALA A 27 3.83 -9.19 -12.13
CA ALA A 27 4.33 -8.62 -10.88
C ALA A 27 3.92 -9.45 -9.64
N ILE A 28 2.72 -10.06 -9.67
CA ILE A 28 2.28 -11.00 -8.63
C ILE A 28 3.11 -12.30 -8.71
N GLU A 29 3.29 -12.85 -9.92
CA GLU A 29 4.10 -14.05 -10.14
C GLU A 29 5.55 -13.88 -9.63
N HIS A 30 6.17 -12.72 -9.85
CA HIS A 30 7.55 -12.46 -9.42
C HIS A 30 7.77 -12.49 -7.90
N VAL A 31 6.71 -12.23 -7.11
CA VAL A 31 6.83 -12.12 -5.65
C VAL A 31 6.42 -13.39 -4.91
N VAL A 32 5.85 -14.36 -5.62
CA VAL A 32 5.45 -15.66 -5.07
C VAL A 32 6.49 -16.73 -5.40
N GLU A 33 6.76 -17.62 -4.45
CA GLU A 33 7.66 -18.77 -4.65
C GLU A 33 6.89 -20.06 -5.02
N GLU A 34 5.57 -20.05 -4.78
CA GLU A 34 4.67 -21.18 -4.97
C GLU A 34 3.85 -21.05 -6.25
N SER A 35 3.23 -22.15 -6.69
CA SER A 35 2.41 -22.18 -7.92
C SER A 35 1.11 -21.39 -7.82
N GLU A 36 0.64 -21.07 -6.61
CA GLU A 36 -0.60 -20.32 -6.40
C GLU A 36 -0.34 -19.12 -5.48
N ALA A 37 -0.78 -17.93 -5.92
CA ALA A 37 -0.64 -16.71 -5.14
C ALA A 37 -1.65 -16.66 -3.99
N ASP A 38 -1.22 -16.17 -2.83
CA ASP A 38 -2.11 -16.01 -1.68
C ASP A 38 -3.29 -15.08 -2.02
N PRO A 39 -4.54 -15.46 -1.72
CA PRO A 39 -5.71 -14.69 -2.12
C PRO A 39 -5.70 -13.25 -1.59
N TYR A 40 -5.12 -13.03 -0.41
CA TYR A 40 -5.06 -11.70 0.17
C TYR A 40 -3.98 -10.83 -0.50
N LEU A 41 -2.84 -11.41 -0.90
CA LEU A 41 -1.87 -10.73 -1.77
C LEU A 41 -2.53 -10.28 -3.08
N VAL A 42 -3.21 -11.20 -3.78
CA VAL A 42 -3.90 -10.92 -5.04
C VAL A 42 -4.95 -9.82 -4.84
N GLN A 43 -5.74 -9.90 -3.77
CA GLN A 43 -6.74 -8.88 -3.41
C GLN A 43 -6.10 -7.50 -3.22
N LEU A 44 -4.97 -7.40 -2.51
CA LEU A 44 -4.30 -6.12 -2.28
C LEU A 44 -3.77 -5.52 -3.59
N VAL A 45 -3.11 -6.31 -4.44
CA VAL A 45 -2.53 -5.82 -5.70
C VAL A 45 -3.63 -5.40 -6.68
N ASN A 46 -4.61 -6.28 -6.91
CA ASN A 46 -5.70 -6.02 -7.86
C ASN A 46 -6.55 -4.85 -7.37
N GLY A 47 -7.00 -4.89 -6.11
CA GLY A 47 -7.85 -3.84 -5.57
C GLY A 47 -7.17 -2.46 -5.52
N THR A 48 -5.87 -2.41 -5.19
CA THR A 48 -5.12 -1.15 -5.21
C THR A 48 -4.99 -0.59 -6.61
N THR A 49 -4.68 -1.44 -7.61
CA THR A 49 -4.52 -0.99 -8.99
C THR A 49 -5.84 -0.66 -9.68
N ASP A 50 -6.91 -1.37 -9.38
CA ASP A 50 -8.26 -1.10 -9.92
C ASP A 50 -8.87 0.20 -9.36
N GLN A 51 -8.52 0.56 -8.12
CA GLN A 51 -9.05 1.75 -7.44
C GLN A 51 -8.03 2.91 -7.38
N LEU A 52 -6.97 2.84 -8.20
CA LEU A 52 -5.80 3.71 -8.07
C LEU A 52 -6.14 5.20 -8.10
N GLU A 53 -7.03 5.62 -9.02
CA GLU A 53 -7.44 7.03 -9.13
C GLU A 53 -8.14 7.54 -7.86
N LYS A 54 -9.03 6.73 -7.29
CA LYS A 54 -9.76 7.08 -6.06
C LYS A 54 -8.83 7.10 -4.85
N ILE A 55 -7.95 6.11 -4.75
CA ILE A 55 -6.93 6.01 -3.70
C ILE A 55 -5.99 7.21 -3.75
N ASP A 56 -5.42 7.50 -4.93
CA ASP A 56 -4.49 8.62 -5.11
C ASP A 56 -5.16 9.96 -4.82
N SER A 57 -6.41 10.15 -5.25
CA SER A 57 -7.17 11.37 -4.95
C SER A 57 -7.35 11.59 -3.45
N LEU A 58 -7.69 10.54 -2.70
CA LEU A 58 -7.86 10.61 -1.25
C LEU A 58 -6.52 10.83 -0.52
N ILE A 59 -5.44 10.25 -1.01
CA ILE A 59 -4.11 10.53 -0.46
C ILE A 59 -3.76 12.00 -0.71
N ILE A 60 -3.91 12.49 -1.94
CA ILE A 60 -3.59 13.87 -2.32
C ILE A 60 -4.36 14.88 -1.48
N SER A 61 -5.64 14.66 -1.20
CA SER A 61 -6.43 15.58 -0.35
C SER A 61 -5.94 15.66 1.10
N ASN A 62 -5.14 14.67 1.53
CA ASN A 62 -4.60 14.56 2.88
C ASN A 62 -3.08 14.82 2.95
N LEU A 63 -2.44 15.18 1.83
CA LEU A 63 -1.05 15.63 1.80
C LEU A 63 -0.98 17.16 1.96
N GLU A 64 -0.29 17.63 3.00
CA GLU A 64 -0.08 19.07 3.22
C GLU A 64 1.09 19.58 2.38
N ASN A 65 0.84 20.32 1.29
CA ASN A 65 1.87 20.93 0.43
C ASN A 65 2.80 19.95 -0.31
N TRP A 66 2.49 18.65 -0.31
CA TRP A 66 3.24 17.65 -1.07
C TRP A 66 2.41 17.13 -2.23
N LYS A 67 3.07 16.96 -3.37
CA LYS A 67 2.50 16.20 -4.47
C LYS A 67 2.81 14.72 -4.28
N LEU A 68 1.88 13.85 -4.66
CA LEU A 68 2.02 12.41 -4.54
C LEU A 68 3.25 11.87 -5.31
N ASP A 69 3.55 12.46 -6.46
CA ASP A 69 4.70 12.12 -7.31
C ASP A 69 6.07 12.48 -6.69
N ARG A 70 6.09 13.33 -5.66
CA ARG A 70 7.30 13.71 -4.92
C ARG A 70 7.59 12.81 -3.71
N LEU A 71 6.66 11.93 -3.35
CA LEU A 71 6.92 10.93 -2.32
C LEU A 71 7.91 9.88 -2.82
N SER A 72 8.64 9.26 -1.89
CA SER A 72 9.41 8.06 -2.23
C SER A 72 8.47 7.01 -2.81
N ASN A 73 8.97 6.21 -3.76
CA ASN A 73 8.17 5.15 -4.38
C ASN A 73 7.66 4.16 -3.33
N ILE A 74 8.44 3.90 -2.27
CA ILE A 74 8.03 3.03 -1.16
C ILE A 74 6.88 3.65 -0.37
N ASP A 75 7.02 4.89 0.11
CA ASP A 75 5.98 5.54 0.91
C ASP A 75 4.69 5.68 0.13
N ARG A 76 4.78 6.06 -1.16
CA ARG A 76 3.61 6.15 -2.03
C ARG A 76 2.87 4.83 -2.14
N ASN A 77 3.58 3.72 -2.32
CA ASN A 77 2.94 2.41 -2.44
C ASN A 77 2.42 1.88 -1.10
N ILE A 78 3.07 2.17 0.03
CA ILE A 78 2.54 1.88 1.38
C ILE A 78 1.21 2.64 1.58
N LEU A 79 1.19 3.95 1.29
CA LEU A 79 -0.04 4.75 1.39
C LEU A 79 -1.15 4.20 0.51
N ARG A 80 -0.84 3.80 -0.73
CA ARG A 80 -1.83 3.23 -1.66
C ARG A 80 -2.45 1.93 -1.14
N ILE A 81 -1.63 0.98 -0.72
CA ILE A 81 -2.09 -0.32 -0.20
C ILE A 81 -2.96 -0.12 1.04
N THR A 82 -2.50 0.69 1.99
CA THR A 82 -3.24 0.87 3.24
C THR A 82 -4.51 1.68 3.02
N THR A 83 -4.50 2.68 2.14
CA THR A 83 -5.73 3.42 1.79
C THR A 83 -6.76 2.52 1.11
N TYR A 84 -6.32 1.59 0.24
CA TYR A 84 -7.20 0.55 -0.29
C TYR A 84 -7.84 -0.27 0.84
N GLU A 85 -7.03 -0.77 1.79
CA GLU A 85 -7.56 -1.54 2.92
C GLU A 85 -8.57 -0.74 3.74
N LEU A 86 -8.28 0.53 4.04
CA LEU A 86 -9.17 1.39 4.83
C LEU A 86 -10.53 1.64 4.15
N LEU A 87 -10.55 1.67 2.81
CA LEU A 87 -11.75 1.95 2.02
C LEU A 87 -12.59 0.71 1.70
N PHE A 88 -11.93 -0.43 1.49
CA PHE A 88 -12.55 -1.58 0.82
C PHE A 88 -12.40 -2.89 1.58
N ASN A 89 -11.63 -2.95 2.66
CA ASN A 89 -11.42 -4.17 3.42
C ASN A 89 -11.98 -4.06 4.85
N GLU A 90 -13.29 -4.31 4.99
CA GLU A 90 -14.01 -4.27 6.26
C GLU A 90 -13.53 -5.33 7.28
N GLU A 91 -12.85 -6.38 6.82
CA GLU A 91 -12.32 -7.44 7.69
C GLU A 91 -11.01 -7.05 8.40
N VAL A 92 -10.41 -5.91 8.04
CA VAL A 92 -9.17 -5.42 8.64
C VAL A 92 -9.51 -4.19 9.49
N PRO A 93 -9.38 -4.26 10.83
CA PRO A 93 -9.56 -3.09 11.67
C PRO A 93 -8.63 -1.96 11.22
N GLN A 94 -9.16 -0.75 11.03
CA GLN A 94 -8.41 0.38 10.48
C GLN A 94 -7.10 0.66 11.24
N ASN A 95 -7.11 0.59 12.58
CA ASN A 95 -5.91 0.76 13.40
C ASN A 95 -4.86 -0.34 13.15
N ALA A 96 -5.30 -1.58 12.87
CA ALA A 96 -4.38 -2.66 12.55
C ALA A 96 -3.75 -2.45 11.17
N ALA A 97 -4.52 -1.99 10.17
CA ALA A 97 -3.99 -1.64 8.85
C ALA A 97 -2.92 -0.53 8.95
N ILE A 98 -3.18 0.53 9.71
CA ILE A 98 -2.24 1.64 9.93
C ILE A 98 -0.98 1.17 10.65
N ASN A 99 -1.12 0.35 11.69
CA ASN A 99 0.04 -0.21 12.42
C ASN A 99 0.92 -1.06 11.49
N GLU A 100 0.33 -1.90 10.64
CA GLU A 100 1.08 -2.71 9.67
C GLU A 100 1.75 -1.85 8.60
N ALA A 101 1.12 -0.75 8.17
CA ALA A 101 1.74 0.23 7.26
C ALA A 101 2.98 0.89 7.87
N ILE A 102 2.93 1.21 9.18
CA ILE A 102 4.08 1.77 9.91
C ILE A 102 5.21 0.74 9.99
N GLU A 103 4.90 -0.54 10.21
CA GLU A 103 5.92 -1.60 10.22
C GLU A 103 6.56 -1.80 8.84
N LEU A 104 5.78 -1.74 7.76
CA LEU A 104 6.33 -1.72 6.39
C LEU A 104 7.25 -0.52 6.16
N ALA A 105 6.85 0.66 6.65
CA ALA A 105 7.65 1.87 6.51
C ALA A 105 8.99 1.77 7.24
N LYS A 106 9.03 1.10 8.40
CA LYS A 106 10.30 0.82 9.11
C LYS A 106 11.19 -0.17 8.36
N LEU A 107 10.60 -1.11 7.63
CA LEU A 107 11.34 -2.16 6.93
C LEU A 107 11.89 -1.71 5.58
N PHE A 108 11.13 -0.89 4.84
CA PHE A 108 11.44 -0.51 3.46
C PHE A 108 11.69 0.98 3.24
N GLY A 109 11.24 1.83 4.17
CA GLY A 109 11.36 3.29 4.08
C GLY A 109 12.64 3.83 4.71
N ASP A 110 12.68 5.15 4.88
CA ASP A 110 13.75 5.83 5.63
C ASP A 110 13.36 6.07 7.09
N ASP A 111 14.26 6.69 7.87
CA ASP A 111 14.03 6.97 9.29
C ASP A 111 12.80 7.88 9.55
N GLN A 112 12.35 8.65 8.56
CA GLN A 112 11.20 9.54 8.66
C GLN A 112 9.90 8.89 8.16
N SER A 113 9.98 7.89 7.29
CA SER A 113 8.84 7.17 6.71
C SER A 113 7.80 6.73 7.75
N PRO A 114 8.15 6.07 8.89
CA PRO A 114 7.14 5.61 9.86
C PRO A 114 6.27 6.73 10.43
N LYS A 115 6.90 7.87 10.74
CA LYS A 115 6.20 9.05 11.28
C LYS A 115 5.33 9.69 10.20
N PHE A 116 5.85 9.80 8.99
CA PHE A 116 5.14 10.36 7.84
C PHE A 116 3.89 9.54 7.49
N ILE A 117 4.05 8.22 7.30
CA ILE A 117 2.97 7.28 6.98
C ILE A 117 1.88 7.34 8.05
N ASN A 118 2.24 7.30 9.33
CA ASN A 118 1.27 7.41 10.41
C ASN A 118 0.46 8.72 10.35
N ALA A 119 1.14 9.85 10.11
CA ALA A 119 0.49 11.16 10.08
C ALA A 119 -0.52 11.28 8.92
N VAL A 120 -0.15 10.81 7.72
CA VAL A 120 -1.02 10.87 6.55
C VAL A 120 -2.21 9.91 6.71
N LEU A 121 -1.96 8.65 7.10
CA LEU A 121 -3.03 7.66 7.25
C LEU A 121 -4.01 8.01 8.39
N SER A 122 -3.55 8.66 9.46
CA SER A 122 -4.44 9.15 10.51
C SER A 122 -5.43 10.18 9.97
N LYS A 123 -4.96 11.14 9.16
CA LYS A 123 -5.83 12.14 8.50
C LYS A 123 -6.80 11.50 7.52
N ILE A 124 -6.32 10.55 6.70
CA ILE A 124 -7.17 9.79 5.78
C ILE A 124 -8.29 9.12 6.57
N LYS A 125 -7.95 8.39 7.64
CA LYS A 125 -8.94 7.72 8.49
C LYS A 125 -9.98 8.67 9.07
N GLU A 126 -9.60 9.89 9.47
CA GLU A 126 -10.53 10.91 9.96
C GLU A 126 -11.46 11.47 8.86
N SER A 127 -11.06 11.34 7.59
CA SER A 127 -11.83 11.78 6.42
C SER A 127 -12.77 10.71 5.81
N LEU A 128 -12.74 9.48 6.35
CA LEU A 128 -13.62 8.37 5.97
C LEU A 128 -14.92 8.38 6.77
#